data_AF-A0AAE1JIB3-F1
#
_entry.id   AF-A0AAE1JIB3-F1
#
_cell.length_a   1.000
_cell.length_b   1.000
_cell.length_c   1.000
_cell.angle_alpha   90.00
_cell.angle_beta   90.00
_cell.angle_gamma   90.00
#
_symmetry.space_group_name_H-M   'P 1'
#
loop_
_entity.id
_entity.type
_entity.pdbx_description
1 polymer ?
#
loop_
_entity_poly.entity_id
_entity_poly.type
_entity_poly.pdbx_seq_one_letter_code
_entity_poly.pdbx_strand_id
1 'polypeptide(L)' 'MKKMIVAVMILIVICSNHIDTAESSAADCLDACQTACVQKDTRVMQRCERKCQIKCGPDSASQENLG' A
#
# COMPACT_ATOMS: atom_id res chain seq x y z
N MET A 1 -8.18 10.16 -39.65
CA MET A 1 -7.29 9.43 -38.71
C MET A 1 -6.69 10.33 -37.64
N LYS A 2 -6.03 11.44 -38.00
CA LYS A 2 -5.38 12.35 -37.02
C LYS A 2 -6.33 12.88 -35.92
N LYS A 3 -7.59 13.19 -36.26
CA LYS A 3 -8.64 13.63 -35.33
C LYS A 3 -9.09 12.54 -34.35
N MET A 4 -9.08 11.28 -34.79
CA MET A 4 -9.43 10.13 -33.93
C MET A 4 -8.33 9.85 -32.92
N ILE A 5 -7.07 9.98 -33.32
CA ILE A 5 -5.93 9.83 -32.41
C ILE A 5 -5.99 10.87 -31.29
N VAL A 6 -6.29 12.13 -31.63
CA VAL A 6 -6.44 13.20 -30.63
C VAL A 6 -7.59 12.90 -29.66
N ALA A 7 -8.73 12.43 -30.15
CA ALA A 7 -9.87 12.06 -29.31
C ALA A 7 -9.53 10.91 -28.34
N VAL A 8 -8.82 9.88 -28.81
CA VAL A 8 -8.39 8.75 -27.98
C VAL A 8 -7.41 9.20 -26.90
N MET A 9 -6.46 10.08 -27.23
CA MET A 9 -5.50 10.61 -26.23
C MET A 9 -6.21 11.42 -25.14
N ILE A 10 -7.19 12.25 -25.51
CA ILE A 10 -7.99 13.01 -24.54
C ILE A 10 -8.78 12.08 -23.63
N LEU A 11 -9.35 11.00 -24.19
CA LEU A 11 -10.15 10.03 -23.44
C LEU A 11 -9.29 9.26 -22.42
N ILE A 12 -8.07 8.86 -22.80
CA ILE A 12 -7.12 8.20 -21.89
C ILE A 12 -6.74 9.12 -20.72
N VAL A 13 -6.46 10.41 -20.99
CA VAL A 13 -6.10 11.38 -19.93
C VAL A 13 -7.25 11.59 -18.94
N ILE A 14 -8.49 11.63 -19.41
CA ILE A 14 -9.67 11.75 -18.53
C ILE A 14 -9.83 10.50 -17.66
N CYS A 15 -9.60 9.31 -18.21
CA CYS A 15 -9.69 8.05 -17.46
C CYS A 15 -8.58 7.88 -16.39
N SER A 16 -7.39 8.44 -16.60
CA SER A 16 -6.27 8.36 -15.65
C SER A 16 -6.43 9.21 -14.39
N ASN A 17 -7.37 10.16 -14.37
CA ASN A 17 -7.61 11.04 -13.21
C ASN A 17 -8.42 10.35 -12.09
N HIS A 18 -8.88 9.11 -12.32
CA HIS A 18 -9.51 8.25 -11.31
C HIS A 18 -8.52 7.24 -10.71
N ILE A 19 -7.25 7.62 -10.60
CA ILE A 19 -6.37 6.94 -9.65
C ILE A 19 -6.73 7.55 -8.29
N ASP A 20 -7.80 7.05 -7.70
CA ASP A 20 -7.96 7.12 -6.27
C ASP A 20 -6.71 6.45 -5.72
N THR A 21 -5.81 7.27 -5.16
CA THR A 21 -4.69 6.78 -4.36
C THR A 21 -5.35 5.98 -3.26
N ALA A 22 -5.45 4.66 -3.43
CA ALA A 22 -5.93 3.78 -2.39
C ALA A 22 -4.95 3.98 -1.24
N GLU A 23 -5.35 4.77 -0.25
CA GLU A 23 -4.57 4.93 0.96
C GLU A 23 -4.33 3.51 1.48
N SER A 24 -3.05 3.16 1.63
CA SER A 24 -2.68 1.84 2.13
C SER A 24 -3.41 1.65 3.44
N SER A 25 -4.44 0.80 3.42
CA SER A 25 -5.21 0.58 4.63
C SER A 25 -4.28 -0.11 5.64
N ALA A 26 -4.56 0.07 6.93
CA ALA A 26 -3.82 -0.65 7.99
C ALA A 26 -3.83 -2.18 7.75
N ALA A 27 -4.87 -2.69 7.07
CA ALA A 27 -4.97 -4.08 6.65
C ALA A 27 -3.96 -4.45 5.55
N ASP A 28 -3.78 -3.59 4.53
CA ASP A 28 -2.80 -3.81 3.46
C ASP A 28 -1.36 -3.75 4.00
N CYS A 29 -1.08 -2.84 4.94
CA CYS A 29 0.21 -2.80 5.64
C CYS A 29 0.46 -4.08 6.44
N LEU A 30 -0.55 -4.53 7.20
CA LEU A 30 -0.41 -5.70 8.07
C LEU A 30 -0.18 -6.97 7.26
N ASP A 31 -0.95 -7.18 6.19
CA ASP A 31 -0.83 -8.36 5.32
C ASP A 31 0.53 -8.43 4.63
N ALA A 32 0.98 -7.32 4.04
CA ALA A 32 2.31 -7.24 3.42
C ALA A 32 3.43 -7.49 4.44
N CYS A 33 3.30 -6.95 5.66
CA CYS A 33 4.28 -7.14 6.72
C CYS A 33 4.31 -8.58 7.23
N GLN A 34 3.15 -9.21 7.44
CA GLN A 34 3.06 -10.61 7.87
C GLN A 34 3.59 -11.58 6.80
N THR A 35 3.33 -11.29 5.52
CA THR A 35 3.89 -12.05 4.39
C THR A 35 5.43 -12.05 4.43
N ALA A 36 6.05 -10.94 4.82
CA ALA A 36 7.50 -10.84 5.00
C ALA A 36 8.04 -11.57 6.26
N CYS A 37 7.16 -11.96 7.19
CA CYS A 37 7.55 -12.65 8.42
C CYS A 37 7.65 -14.18 8.29
N VAL A 38 7.26 -14.75 7.14
CA VAL A 38 7.22 -16.20 6.90
C VAL A 38 8.64 -16.81 7.00
N GLN A 39 8.86 -17.62 8.02
CA GLN A 39 10.13 -18.31 8.27
C GLN A 39 9.94 -19.60 9.08
N LYS A 40 10.96 -20.46 9.09
CA LYS A 40 10.90 -21.78 9.76
C LYS A 40 10.83 -21.71 11.29
N ASP A 41 11.43 -20.68 11.88
CA ASP A 41 11.44 -20.49 13.34
C ASP A 41 10.17 -19.75 13.79
N THR A 42 9.30 -20.47 14.49
CA THR A 42 8.01 -19.95 14.95
C THR A 42 8.15 -18.83 15.99
N ARG A 43 9.22 -18.84 16.80
CA ARG A 43 9.47 -17.78 17.79
C ARG A 43 9.89 -16.48 17.11
N VAL A 44 10.68 -16.57 16.04
CA VAL A 44 11.08 -15.38 15.26
C VAL A 44 9.89 -14.86 14.45
N MET A 45 9.09 -15.76 13.88
CA MET A 45 7.85 -15.42 13.17
C MET A 45 6.89 -14.61 14.06
N GLN A 46 6.59 -15.10 15.27
CA GLN A 46 5.72 -14.41 16.23
C GLN A 46 6.27 -13.03 16.66
N ARG A 47 7.60 -12.89 16.80
CA ARG A 47 8.22 -11.58 17.10
C ARG A 47 8.06 -10.61 15.94
N CYS A 48 8.20 -11.10 14.71
CA CYS A 48 8.01 -10.30 13.50
C CYS A 48 6.56 -9.84 13.37
N GLU A 49 5.59 -10.73 13.59
CA GLU A 49 4.16 -10.40 13.56
C GLU A 49 3.78 -9.32 14.59
N ARG A 50 4.35 -9.39 15.81
CA ARG A 50 4.14 -8.34 16.83
C ARG A 50 4.68 -6.98 16.35
N LYS A 51 5.80 -6.95 15.63
CA LYS A 51 6.32 -5.70 15.04
C LYS A 51 5.40 -5.17 13.94
N CYS A 52 4.78 -6.04 13.15
CA CYS A 52 3.79 -5.64 12.16
C CYS A 52 2.58 -4.97 12.79
N GLN A 53 2.09 -5.48 13.93
CA GLN A 53 1.01 -4.85 14.68
C GLN A 53 1.37 -3.44 15.20
N ILE A 54 2.64 -3.23 15.59
CA ILE A 54 3.11 -1.91 16.04
C ILE A 54 3.30 -0.96 14.85
N LYS A 55 3.82 -1.47 13.72
CA LYS A 55 4.13 -0.69 12.52
C LYS A 55 2.90 -0.32 11.68
N CYS A 56 1.88 -1.16 11.71
CA CYS A 56 0.64 -0.98 10.95
C CYS A 56 -0.56 -0.69 11.85
N GLY A 57 -0.35 -0.59 13.16
CA GLY A 57 -1.39 -0.27 14.13
C GLY A 57 -1.82 1.20 14.07
N PRO A 58 -2.90 1.57 14.76
CA PRO A 58 -3.34 2.97 14.84
C PRO A 58 -2.27 3.89 15.46
N ASP A 59 -1.34 3.34 16.26
CA ASP A 59 -0.27 4.11 16.90
C ASP A 59 0.85 4.51 15.92
N SER A 60 1.03 3.81 14.80
CA SER A 60 2.11 4.07 13.82
C SER A 60 1.88 5.30 12.95
N ALA A 61 0.63 5.75 12.80
CA ALA A 61 0.29 7.00 12.08
C ALA A 61 0.88 8.24 12.77
N SER A 62 1.33 8.12 14.03
CA SER A 62 1.95 9.21 14.78
C SER A 62 3.46 9.38 14.52
N GLN A 63 4.13 8.42 13.84
CA GLN A 63 5.58 8.45 13.62
C GLN A 63 6.03 8.85 12.21
N GLU A 64 5.13 8.93 11.22
CA GLU A 64 5.50 9.35 9.86
C GLU A 64 5.70 10.86 9.67
N ASN A 65 5.53 11.65 10.75
CA ASN A 65 5.70 13.11 10.74
C ASN A 65 7.04 13.62 11.32
N LEU A 66 8.00 12.74 11.66
CA LEU A 66 9.38 13.16 11.92
C LEU A 66 10.31 12.49 10.90
N GLY A 67 10.60 13.24 9.84
CA GLY A 67 11.56 12.87 8.79
C GLY A 67 13.01 12.82 9.25
#